data_AF-A0A0Q4F8G5-F1
#
_entry.id   AF-A0A0Q4F8G5-F1
#
_cell.length_a   1.000
_cell.length_b   1.000
_cell.length_c   1.000
_cell.angle_alpha   90.00
_cell.angle_beta   90.00
_cell.angle_gamma   90.00
#
_symmetry.space_group_name_H-M   'P 1'
#
loop_
_entity.id
_entity.type
_entity.pdbx_description
1 polymer ?
#
loop_
_entity_poly.entity_id
_entity_poly.type
_entity_poly.pdbx_seq_one_letter_code
_entity_poly.pdbx_strand_id
1 'polypeptide(L)' 'MISGNCENHGTETQPYSYDAVQKKLVIDGETIEVVSINNNKLQLVEAYEDINGDNVDDKFILYLVK' A
#
# COMPACT_ATOMS: atom_id res chain seq x y z
N MET A 1 -19.93 -24.12 -12.91
CA MET A 1 -19.32 -22.82 -13.26
C MET A 1 -20.02 -21.77 -12.42
N ILE A 2 -19.31 -21.15 -11.48
CA ILE A 2 -19.85 -20.03 -10.71
C ILE A 2 -19.47 -18.78 -11.51
N SER A 3 -20.46 -18.14 -12.13
CA SER A 3 -20.30 -16.84 -12.79
C SER A 3 -20.97 -15.77 -11.93
N GLY A 4 -20.18 -14.79 -11.50
CA GLY A 4 -20.63 -13.60 -10.79
C GLY A 4 -19.58 -12.51 -10.93
N ASN A 5 -19.99 -11.25 -10.93
CA ASN A 5 -19.06 -10.13 -10.92
C ASN A 5 -18.55 -9.97 -9.48
N CYS A 6 -17.23 -10.01 -9.28
CA CYS A 6 -16.62 -9.47 -8.07
C CYS A 6 -16.70 -7.95 -8.15
N GLU A 7 -17.65 -7.35 -7.47
CA GLU A 7 -17.71 -5.90 -7.30
C GLU A 7 -17.17 -5.56 -5.91
N ASN A 8 -15.95 -5.01 -5.87
CA ASN A 8 -15.38 -4.45 -4.65
C ASN A 8 -15.95 -3.05 -4.43
N HIS A 9 -16.90 -2.94 -3.50
CA HIS A 9 -17.57 -1.68 -3.15
C HIS A 9 -16.84 -0.89 -2.04
N GLY A 10 -15.60 -1.28 -1.66
CA GLY A 10 -14.82 -0.54 -0.66
C GLY A 10 -15.50 -0.44 0.72
N THR A 11 -16.30 -1.45 1.09
CA THR A 11 -17.07 -1.46 2.34
C THR A 11 -16.35 -2.15 3.49
N GLU A 12 -15.22 -2.80 3.25
CA GLU A 12 -14.44 -3.44 4.31
C GLU A 12 -13.55 -2.42 5.03
N THR A 13 -13.94 -2.10 6.27
CA THR A 13 -13.08 -1.39 7.19
C THR A 13 -12.24 -2.42 7.94
N GLN A 14 -10.93 -2.42 7.70
CA GLN A 14 -10.01 -3.28 8.41
C GLN A 14 -9.26 -2.49 9.49
N PRO A 15 -9.01 -3.10 10.67
CA PRO A 15 -8.18 -2.47 11.68
C PRO A 15 -6.75 -2.34 11.14
N TYR A 16 -6.15 -1.18 11.38
CA TYR A 16 -4.77 -0.92 11.03
C TYR A 16 -4.00 -0.41 12.25
N SER A 17 -2.68 -0.59 12.22
CA SER A 17 -1.78 0.09 13.15
C SER A 17 -0.68 0.79 12.37
N TYR A 18 -0.25 1.95 12.86
CA TYR A 18 0.82 2.72 12.23
C TYR A 18 1.92 3.02 13.24
N ASP A 19 3.13 2.57 12.94
CA ASP A 19 4.35 2.92 13.66
C ASP A 19 5.03 4.09 12.93
N ALA A 20 4.93 5.29 13.51
CA ALA A 20 5.53 6.50 12.94
C ALA A 20 7.07 6.53 13.01
N VAL A 21 7.67 5.77 13.93
CA VAL A 21 9.13 5.69 14.09
C VAL A 21 9.71 4.79 13.00
N GLN A 22 9.09 3.62 12.79
CA GLN A 22 9.51 2.67 11.75
C GLN A 22 8.93 2.97 10.37
N LYS A 23 7.99 3.91 10.27
CA LYS A 23 7.21 4.22 9.06
C LYS A 23 6.55 2.97 8.47
N LYS A 24 5.87 2.21 9.31
CA LYS A 24 5.20 0.96 8.92
C LYS A 24 3.71 1.04 9.20
N LEU A 25 2.93 0.65 8.22
CA LEU A 25 1.49 0.46 8.31
C LEU A 25 1.22 -1.04 8.32
N VAL A 26 0.48 -1.53 9.32
CA VAL A 26 0.05 -2.94 9.38
C VAL A 26 -1.45 -3.00 9.14
N ILE A 27 -1.88 -3.74 8.12
CA ILE A 27 -3.29 -4.00 7.78
C ILE A 27 -3.42 -5.52 7.65
N ASP A 28 -4.35 -6.13 8.38
CA ASP A 28 -4.57 -7.59 8.37
C ASP A 28 -3.30 -8.45 8.57
N GLY A 29 -2.36 -7.93 9.36
CA GLY A 29 -1.06 -8.60 9.61
C GLY A 29 -0.02 -8.38 8.51
N GLU A 30 -0.38 -7.81 7.36
CA GLU A 30 0.56 -7.40 6.32
C GLU A 30 1.22 -6.07 6.69
N THR A 31 2.53 -5.98 6.50
CA THR A 31 3.31 -4.76 6.80
C THR A 31 3.67 -4.04 5.51
N ILE A 32 3.29 -2.77 5.43
CA ILE A 32 3.49 -1.89 4.29
C ILE A 32 4.42 -0.73 4.72
N GLU A 33 5.40 -0.41 3.89
CA GLU A 33 6.28 0.74 4.10
C GLU A 33 5.56 2.05 3.75
N VAL A 34 5.66 3.03 4.64
CA VAL A 34 5.09 4.37 4.46
C VAL A 34 6.20 5.34 4.07
N VAL A 35 6.10 5.91 2.87
CA VAL A 35 7.02 6.96 2.42
C VAL A 35 6.66 8.30 3.05
N SER A 36 5.38 8.64 3.06
CA SER A 36 4.86 9.89 3.61
C SER A 36 3.41 9.76 4.05
N ILE A 37 3.06 10.39 5.17
CA ILE A 37 1.68 10.52 5.64
C ILE A 37 1.46 11.94 6.16
N ASN A 38 0.39 12.58 5.70
CA ASN A 38 -0.13 13.82 6.28
C ASN A 38 -1.65 13.90 6.07
N ASN A 39 -2.27 15.00 6.51
CA ASN A 39 -3.74 15.15 6.49
C ASN A 39 -4.39 15.03 5.11
N ASN A 40 -3.63 15.20 4.02
CA ASN A 40 -4.15 15.23 2.65
C ASN A 40 -3.55 14.12 1.76
N LYS A 41 -2.47 13.46 2.19
CA LYS A 41 -1.75 12.49 1.36
C LYS A 41 -1.24 11.30 2.17
N LEU A 42 -1.29 10.12 1.54
CA LEU A 42 -0.64 8.91 1.98
C LEU A 42 0.16 8.34 0.81
N GLN A 43 1.44 8.07 1.04
CA GLN A 43 2.36 7.44 0.10
C GLN A 43 2.87 6.13 0.68
N LEU A 44 2.61 5.03 -0.03
CA LEU A 44 2.98 3.68 0.37
C LEU A 44 3.91 3.06 -0.68
N VAL A 45 4.83 2.21 -0.27
CA VAL A 45 5.52 1.33 -1.22
C VAL A 45 4.62 0.14 -1.51
N GLU A 46 4.24 -0.01 -2.77
CA GLU A 46 3.40 -1.10 -3.27
C GLU A 46 4.25 -2.31 -3.67
N ALA A 47 5.36 -2.05 -4.37
CA ALA A 47 6.25 -3.09 -4.89
C ALA A 47 7.69 -2.60 -5.04
N TYR A 48 8.58 -3.56 -5.22
CA TYR A 48 9.99 -3.41 -5.55
C TYR A 48 10.27 -4.22 -6.82
N GLU A 49 10.65 -3.57 -7.92
CA GLU A 49 10.99 -4.26 -9.17
C GLU A 49 12.14 -3.54 -9.88
N ASP A 50 13.09 -4.28 -10.44
CA ASP A 50 14.12 -3.74 -11.33
C ASP A 50 13.55 -3.57 -12.74
N ILE A 51 13.08 -2.36 -13.06
CA ILE A 51 12.43 -2.07 -14.35
C ILE A 51 13.45 -1.79 -15.45
N ASN A 52 14.63 -1.30 -15.09
CA ASN A 52 15.61 -0.81 -16.04
C ASN A 52 16.79 -1.80 -16.29
N GLY A 53 16.86 -2.88 -15.51
CA GLY A 53 17.84 -3.95 -15.64
C GLY A 53 19.22 -3.64 -15.04
N ASP A 54 19.32 -2.68 -14.11
CA ASP A 54 20.58 -2.28 -13.47
C ASP A 54 20.91 -3.09 -12.20
N ASN A 55 20.07 -4.07 -11.84
CA ASN A 55 20.11 -4.85 -10.59
C ASN A 55 19.86 -4.01 -9.32
N VAL A 56 19.18 -2.87 -9.45
CA VAL A 56 18.68 -2.06 -8.35
C VAL A 56 17.16 -2.05 -8.40
N ASP A 57 16.51 -2.50 -7.33
CA ASP A 57 15.05 -2.49 -7.26
C ASP A 57 14.50 -1.06 -7.20
N ASP A 58 13.63 -0.72 -8.14
CA ASP A 58 12.87 0.52 -8.13
C ASP A 58 11.68 0.43 -7.17
N LYS A 59 11.37 1.53 -6.48
CA LYS A 59 10.20 1.63 -5.60
C LYS A 59 8.95 2.05 -6.38
N PHE A 60 7.93 1.21 -6.34
CA PHE A 60 6.59 1.56 -6.81
C PHE A 60 5.83 2.24 -5.68
N ILE A 61 5.50 3.52 -5.88
CA ILE A 61 4.83 4.34 -4.85
C ILE A 61 3.37 4.54 -5.21
N LEU A 62 2.48 3.98 -4.40
CA LEU A 62 1.06 4.27 -4.45
C LEU A 62 0.79 5.63 -3.78
N TYR A 63 0.11 6.51 -4.51
CA TYR A 63 -0.24 7.85 -4.04
C TYR A 63 -1.76 7.97 -3.79
N LEU A 64 -2.14 8.09 -2.52
CA LEU A 64 -3.53 8.26 -2.10
C LEU A 64 -3.75 9.70 -1.62
N VAL A 65 -4.73 10.37 -2.21
CA VAL A 65 -5.16 11.73 -1.85
C VAL A 65 -6.61 11.70 -1.37
N LYS A 66 -6.89 12.58 -0.40
CA LYS A 66 -8.23 12.76 0.17
C LYS A 66 -9.09 13.67 -0.70
#